data_AF-A0A8T4UFJ1-F1
#
_entry.id   AF-A0A8T4UFJ1-F1
#
_cell.length_a   1.000
_cell.length_b   1.000
_cell.length_c   1.000
_cell.angle_alpha   90.00
_cell.angle_beta   90.00
_cell.angle_gamma   90.00
#
_symmetry.space_group_name_H-M   'P 1'
#
loop_
_entity.id
_entity.type
_entity.pdbx_description
1 polymer ?
#
loop_
_entity_poly.entity_id
_entity_poly.type
_entity_poly.pdbx_seq_one_letter_code
_entity_poly.pdbx_strand_id
1 'polypeptide(L)'
;MAEKTKAHEMAEKQREISISEFFAKNRHLLGFDSPRKALLTAVKEAVDNSLDACEEARILPEIKVELQQLKEDRFKVIIEDNGPGIVKEQIPKIFGKLLYGSKFHRLRVSRGQQGIGISAVLLYGQLTTGKGMHITSKISPRHSANYFEVQIDTQKNEPLIAQEKTVDWSKDQGTRIEIEMNASYQKGKQSVDEYLKEIALINPHATIIYKTPEKELINYPRAVNELPKEAKEIKPHPYGVELGVLIRMLHSTTSGAVSTFLQNDFSRVSQQLAVEICNNAKVNPRARPSTIAREEAENLFNVIQKTKIIAPPTDCLNPLGEDALVKGLKKEVDAEFYTAVTRPPTVYRGNPFTIEVSLAYGGSLPKEESIKLMRYANRVPLLYQQSGCASTEAVIDTAWKSYGLSQSKGSLPIGPIVIVVHMVSVWVPFTSEAKEAIAHYEEIIKEMKLALQEAGRQMGSYIRKTVHAREQQEKINLFEKYIPELVNSLHVLTGEKKELLQEELSKSLKKNIKDLLAEVKDAENTKIKGKNVVLADKQQTLDIEDEDGG
;
A
#
# COMPACT_ATOMS: atom_id res chain seq x y z
N MET A 1 -51.85 38.23 13.54
CA MET A 1 -50.78 37.37 12.97
C MET A 1 -49.51 37.75 13.69
N ALA A 2 -48.80 36.82 14.31
CA ALA A 2 -47.56 37.14 15.03
C ALA A 2 -46.52 37.70 14.03
N GLU A 3 -45.91 38.83 14.37
CA GLU A 3 -44.91 39.50 13.54
C GLU A 3 -43.71 38.56 13.35
N LYS A 4 -43.39 38.19 12.11
CA LYS A 4 -42.22 37.34 11.82
C LYS A 4 -40.97 38.10 12.25
N THR A 5 -40.33 37.63 13.32
CA THR A 5 -39.09 38.23 13.81
C THR A 5 -37.94 37.97 12.82
N LYS A 6 -36.86 38.77 12.88
CA LYS A 6 -35.63 38.51 12.10
C LYS A 6 -35.11 37.08 12.26
N ALA A 7 -35.34 36.44 13.41
CA ALA A 7 -34.99 35.04 13.62
C ALA A 7 -35.78 34.09 12.71
N HIS A 8 -37.08 34.34 12.45
CA HIS A 8 -37.88 33.56 11.52
C HIS A 8 -37.41 33.77 10.07
N GLU A 9 -37.06 35.00 9.69
CA GLU A 9 -36.48 35.28 8.36
C GLU A 9 -35.10 34.65 8.17
N MET A 10 -34.28 34.59 9.23
CA MET A 10 -32.98 33.90 9.20
C MET A 10 -33.14 32.37 9.17
N ALA A 11 -34.14 31.83 9.87
CA ALA A 11 -34.45 30.40 9.86
C ALA A 11 -34.91 29.94 8.46
N GLU A 12 -35.74 30.73 7.75
CA GLU A 12 -36.15 30.43 6.36
C GLU A 12 -34.97 30.39 5.36
N LYS A 13 -33.84 31.02 5.71
CA LYS A 13 -32.61 30.98 4.90
C LYS A 13 -31.72 29.77 5.19
N GLN A 14 -31.97 29.03 6.27
CA GLN A 14 -31.23 27.80 6.57
C GLN A 14 -31.61 26.72 5.56
N ARG A 15 -30.60 26.10 4.93
CA ARG A 15 -30.78 25.02 3.96
C ARG A 15 -29.86 23.87 4.32
N GLU A 16 -30.41 22.67 4.25
CA GLU A 16 -29.63 21.44 4.28
C GLU A 16 -28.93 21.27 2.92
N ILE A 17 -27.69 20.81 2.95
CA ILE A 17 -26.93 20.46 1.74
C ILE A 17 -26.68 18.96 1.73
N SER A 18 -26.78 18.34 0.56
CA SER A 18 -26.47 16.92 0.42
C SER A 18 -24.96 16.70 0.56
N ILE A 19 -24.57 15.45 0.84
CA ILE A 19 -23.16 15.04 0.86
C ILE A 19 -22.50 15.27 -0.51
N SER A 20 -23.22 14.98 -1.59
CA SER A 20 -22.73 15.20 -2.96
C SER A 20 -22.52 16.68 -3.26
N GLU A 21 -23.41 17.55 -2.77
CA GLU A 21 -23.26 19.00 -2.92
C GLU A 21 -22.09 19.53 -2.09
N PHE A 22 -21.91 19.02 -0.87
CA PHE A 22 -20.76 19.35 -0.02
C PHE A 22 -19.44 19.02 -0.71
N PHE A 23 -19.32 17.82 -1.29
CA PHE A 23 -18.10 17.41 -1.99
C PHE A 23 -17.90 18.08 -3.35
N ALA A 24 -18.99 18.40 -4.06
CA ALA A 24 -18.91 19.19 -5.29
C ALA A 24 -18.31 20.59 -5.03
N LYS A 25 -18.63 21.17 -3.88
CA LYS A 25 -18.06 22.43 -3.39
C LYS A 25 -16.64 22.26 -2.82
N ASN A 26 -16.34 21.12 -2.19
CA ASN A 26 -15.08 20.86 -1.49
C ASN A 26 -14.26 19.72 -2.12
N ARG A 27 -13.97 19.84 -3.42
CA ARG A 27 -13.30 18.81 -4.23
C ARG A 27 -11.91 18.41 -3.71
N HIS A 28 -11.21 19.35 -3.08
CA HIS A 28 -9.89 19.14 -2.50
C HIS A 28 -9.90 18.12 -1.35
N LEU A 29 -11.03 17.94 -0.65
CA LEU A 29 -11.16 16.91 0.40
C LEU A 29 -11.12 15.49 -0.18
N LEU A 30 -11.45 15.34 -1.47
CA LEU A 30 -11.49 14.06 -2.18
C LEU A 30 -10.21 13.78 -2.98
N GLY A 31 -9.18 14.62 -2.84
CA GLY A 31 -7.94 14.49 -3.61
C GLY A 31 -7.98 15.09 -5.04
N PHE A 32 -9.03 15.84 -5.38
CA PHE A 32 -9.19 16.52 -6.67
C PHE A 32 -8.77 18.00 -6.60
N ASP A 33 -7.60 18.25 -6.00
CA ASP A 33 -7.06 19.59 -5.76
C ASP A 33 -6.35 20.19 -6.98
N SER A 34 -5.78 19.37 -7.87
CA SER A 34 -5.15 19.82 -9.12
C SER A 34 -5.46 18.87 -10.29
N PRO A 35 -5.43 19.33 -11.56
CA PRO A 35 -5.69 18.47 -12.73
C PRO A 35 -4.75 17.27 -12.83
N ARG A 36 -3.49 17.43 -12.38
CA ARG A 36 -2.52 16.34 -12.35
C ARG A 36 -2.89 15.28 -11.31
N LYS A 37 -3.24 15.73 -10.11
CA LYS A 37 -3.64 14.82 -9.01
C LYS A 37 -5.00 14.18 -9.26
N ALA A 38 -5.91 14.87 -9.95
CA ALA A 38 -7.21 14.34 -10.35
C ALA A 38 -7.08 13.07 -11.21
N LEU A 39 -6.18 13.09 -12.21
CA LEU A 39 -5.91 11.95 -13.07
C LEU A 39 -5.39 10.74 -12.27
N LEU A 40 -4.41 10.99 -11.40
CA LEU A 40 -3.88 9.95 -10.52
C LEU A 40 -4.95 9.39 -9.59
N THR A 41 -5.75 10.24 -8.96
CA THR A 41 -6.80 9.83 -8.02
C THR A 41 -7.85 8.96 -8.73
N ALA A 42 -8.23 9.32 -9.96
CA ALA A 42 -9.13 8.52 -10.77
C ALA A 42 -8.59 7.12 -11.07
N VAL A 43 -7.33 7.02 -11.49
CA VAL A 43 -6.67 5.73 -11.74
C VAL A 43 -6.51 4.94 -10.44
N LYS A 44 -6.12 5.59 -9.35
CA LYS A 44 -5.93 4.98 -8.03
C LYS A 44 -7.21 4.31 -7.54
N GLU A 45 -8.30 5.07 -7.47
CA GLU A 45 -9.58 4.55 -6.97
C GLU A 45 -10.18 3.47 -7.87
N ALA A 46 -9.98 3.55 -9.19
CA ALA A 46 -10.43 2.52 -10.12
C ALA A 46 -9.64 1.21 -9.95
N VAL A 47 -8.30 1.30 -9.99
CA VAL A 47 -7.41 0.13 -9.88
C VAL A 47 -7.55 -0.55 -8.52
N ASP A 48 -7.65 0.21 -7.43
CA ASP A 48 -7.83 -0.34 -6.09
C ASP A 48 -9.14 -1.12 -5.96
N ASN A 49 -10.23 -0.61 -6.55
CA ASN A 49 -11.52 -1.30 -6.55
C ASN A 49 -11.50 -2.57 -7.42
N SER A 50 -10.85 -2.53 -8.58
CA SER A 50 -10.67 -3.72 -9.43
C SER A 50 -9.83 -4.80 -8.73
N LEU A 51 -8.73 -4.42 -8.06
CA LEU A 51 -7.91 -5.36 -7.27
C LEU A 51 -8.71 -5.99 -6.13
N ASP A 52 -9.43 -5.18 -5.35
CA ASP A 52 -10.29 -5.68 -4.28
C ASP A 52 -11.36 -6.64 -4.81
N ALA A 53 -12.02 -6.30 -5.93
CA ALA A 53 -13.06 -7.14 -6.52
C ALA A 53 -12.52 -8.50 -7.01
N CYS A 54 -11.37 -8.52 -7.66
CA CYS A 54 -10.73 -9.76 -8.10
C CYS A 54 -10.28 -10.62 -6.90
N GLU A 55 -9.66 -10.02 -5.88
CA GLU A 55 -9.20 -10.73 -4.69
C GLU A 55 -10.35 -11.33 -3.87
N GLU A 56 -11.44 -10.58 -3.69
CA GLU A 56 -12.66 -11.05 -3.01
C GLU A 56 -13.32 -12.21 -3.77
N ALA A 57 -13.30 -12.18 -5.10
CA ALA A 57 -13.83 -13.25 -5.94
C ALA A 57 -12.84 -14.41 -6.15
N ARG A 58 -11.65 -14.37 -5.53
CA ARG A 58 -10.57 -15.36 -5.72
C ARG A 58 -10.12 -15.52 -7.18
N ILE A 59 -10.13 -14.43 -7.95
CA ILE A 59 -9.65 -14.35 -9.33
C ILE A 59 -8.28 -13.67 -9.35
N LEU A 60 -7.31 -14.22 -10.08
CA LEU A 60 -6.02 -13.55 -10.26
C LEU A 60 -6.20 -12.28 -11.11
N PRO A 61 -5.90 -11.07 -10.57
CA PRO A 61 -6.24 -9.83 -11.24
C PRO A 61 -5.48 -9.65 -12.55
N GLU A 62 -6.22 -9.26 -13.58
CA GLU A 62 -5.70 -8.72 -14.84
C GLU A 62 -6.43 -7.40 -15.10
N ILE A 63 -5.69 -6.29 -14.97
CA ILE A 63 -6.24 -4.95 -15.03
C ILE A 63 -5.59 -4.22 -16.20
N LYS A 64 -6.42 -3.74 -17.12
CA LYS A 64 -6.01 -2.88 -18.23
C LYS A 64 -6.34 -1.43 -17.88
N VAL A 65 -5.34 -0.56 -17.94
CA VAL A 65 -5.47 0.87 -17.74
C VAL A 65 -5.09 1.56 -19.04
N GLU A 66 -5.97 2.40 -19.57
CA GLU A 66 -5.72 3.17 -20.79
C GLU A 66 -6.05 4.64 -20.55
N LEU A 67 -5.09 5.50 -20.84
CA LEU A 67 -5.27 6.95 -20.81
C LEU A 67 -5.24 7.49 -22.24
N GLN A 68 -6.28 8.22 -22.63
CA GLN A 68 -6.36 8.86 -23.94
C GLN A 68 -6.47 10.36 -23.78
N GLN A 69 -5.55 11.11 -24.40
CA GLN A 69 -5.67 12.57 -24.47
C GLN A 69 -6.68 12.94 -25.57
N LEU A 70 -7.79 13.55 -25.19
CA LEU A 70 -8.82 14.01 -26.13
C LEU A 70 -8.59 15.46 -26.55
N LYS A 71 -8.16 16.30 -25.60
CA LYS A 71 -7.77 17.71 -25.78
C LYS A 71 -6.60 18.01 -24.84
N GLU A 72 -6.02 19.21 -24.95
CA GLU A 72 -4.89 19.65 -24.12
C GLU A 72 -5.12 19.41 -22.62
N ASP A 73 -6.30 19.77 -22.12
CA ASP A 73 -6.71 19.69 -20.72
C ASP A 73 -7.73 18.57 -20.45
N ARG A 74 -8.01 17.69 -21.42
CA ARG A 74 -9.07 16.68 -21.32
C ARG A 74 -8.57 15.29 -21.63
N PHE A 75 -8.77 14.40 -20.66
CA PHE A 75 -8.36 13.00 -20.75
C PHE A 75 -9.56 12.09 -20.57
N LYS A 76 -9.51 10.96 -21.28
CA LYS A 76 -10.40 9.83 -21.08
C LYS A 76 -9.61 8.73 -20.36
N VAL A 77 -10.11 8.35 -19.19
CA VAL A 77 -9.54 7.30 -18.36
C VAL A 77 -10.39 6.05 -18.55
N ILE A 78 -9.76 4.96 -18.97
CA ILE A 78 -10.39 3.66 -19.22
C ILE A 78 -9.73 2.65 -18.30
N ILE A 79 -10.52 1.96 -17.48
CA ILE A 79 -10.05 0.84 -16.66
C ILE A 79 -10.94 -0.36 -16.95
N GLU A 80 -10.32 -1.51 -17.20
CA GLU A 80 -10.99 -2.77 -17.45
C GLU A 80 -10.36 -3.85 -16.58
N ASP A 81 -11.19 -4.61 -15.87
CA ASP A 81 -10.76 -5.74 -15.05
C ASP A 81 -11.41 -7.07 -15.49
N ASN A 82 -10.86 -8.17 -14.98
CA ASN A 82 -11.37 -9.52 -15.12
C ASN A 82 -12.11 -10.01 -13.85
N GLY A 83 -12.63 -9.08 -13.04
CA GLY A 83 -13.30 -9.40 -11.79
C GLY A 83 -14.64 -10.12 -11.98
N PRO A 84 -15.43 -10.30 -10.90
CA PRO A 84 -16.71 -11.01 -10.96
C PRO A 84 -17.82 -10.26 -11.72
N GLY A 85 -17.55 -9.05 -12.21
CA GLY A 85 -18.58 -8.14 -12.68
C GLY A 85 -19.47 -7.61 -11.55
N ILE A 86 -20.49 -6.83 -11.92
CA ILE A 86 -21.42 -6.19 -11.01
C ILE A 86 -22.84 -6.53 -11.43
N VAL A 87 -23.66 -6.91 -10.46
CA VAL A 87 -25.08 -7.18 -10.65
C VAL A 87 -25.79 -5.91 -11.13
N LYS A 88 -26.64 -6.04 -12.16
CA LYS A 88 -27.27 -4.96 -12.90
C LYS A 88 -27.87 -3.86 -12.00
N GLU A 89 -28.63 -4.25 -10.98
CA GLU A 89 -29.35 -3.33 -10.07
C GLU A 89 -28.40 -2.54 -9.15
N GLN A 90 -27.16 -3.00 -9.00
CA GLN A 90 -26.15 -2.38 -8.13
C GLN A 90 -25.24 -1.41 -8.91
N ILE A 91 -25.13 -1.54 -10.23
CA ILE A 91 -24.24 -0.71 -11.07
C ILE A 91 -24.51 0.79 -10.82
N PRO A 92 -25.73 1.32 -11.00
CA PRO A 92 -25.94 2.76 -10.81
C PRO A 92 -25.64 3.23 -9.39
N LYS A 93 -25.93 2.41 -8.38
CA LYS A 93 -25.73 2.77 -6.97
C LYS A 93 -24.25 2.81 -6.58
N ILE A 94 -23.45 1.86 -7.06
CA ILE A 94 -22.02 1.80 -6.74
C ILE A 94 -21.27 3.01 -7.32
N PHE A 95 -21.62 3.43 -8.52
CA PHE A 95 -20.93 4.54 -9.18
C PHE A 95 -21.56 5.90 -8.87
N GLY A 96 -22.90 5.97 -8.80
CA GLY A 96 -23.65 7.23 -8.72
C GLY A 96 -24.20 7.61 -7.34
N LYS A 97 -23.83 6.91 -6.26
CA LYS A 97 -24.25 7.24 -4.90
C LYS A 97 -23.05 7.32 -3.95
N LEU A 98 -22.81 8.49 -3.38
CA LEU A 98 -21.76 8.68 -2.38
C LEU A 98 -22.15 8.00 -1.06
N LEU A 99 -21.13 7.46 -0.37
CA LEU A 99 -21.27 6.66 0.85
C LEU A 99 -22.06 5.36 0.67
N TYR A 100 -22.01 4.76 -0.53
CA TYR A 100 -22.65 3.49 -0.83
C TYR A 100 -21.63 2.37 -1.04
N GLY A 101 -21.82 1.23 -0.39
CA GLY A 101 -20.92 0.09 -0.54
C GLY A 101 -21.05 -0.96 0.55
N SER A 102 -20.47 -2.12 0.31
CA SER A 102 -20.43 -3.25 1.25
C SER A 102 -19.37 -3.09 2.36
N LYS A 103 -18.44 -2.15 2.21
CA LYS A 103 -17.22 -2.01 3.04
C LYS A 103 -17.42 -1.23 4.36
N PHE A 104 -18.57 -0.61 4.61
CA PHE A 104 -18.80 0.25 5.79
C PHE A 104 -18.98 -0.47 7.12
N HIS A 105 -19.46 -1.71 7.09
CA HIS A 105 -19.92 -2.41 8.30
C HIS A 105 -18.95 -3.48 8.78
N ARG A 106 -17.86 -3.73 8.03
CA ARG A 106 -16.94 -4.84 8.26
C ARG A 106 -15.55 -4.34 8.59
N LEU A 107 -15.00 -4.74 9.74
CA LEU A 107 -13.59 -4.50 10.05
C LEU A 107 -12.74 -5.62 9.44
N ARG A 108 -12.31 -5.42 8.19
CA ARG A 108 -11.32 -6.24 7.49
C ARG A 108 -10.37 -5.35 6.70
N VAL A 109 -9.16 -5.83 6.42
CA VAL A 109 -8.20 -5.12 5.57
C VAL A 109 -8.78 -4.97 4.16
N SER A 110 -8.88 -3.74 3.67
CA SER A 110 -9.20 -3.39 2.28
C SER A 110 -8.45 -2.13 1.85
N ARG A 111 -8.32 -1.92 0.53
CA ARG A 111 -7.69 -0.72 -0.05
C ARG A 111 -8.62 0.50 0.08
N GLY A 112 -9.93 0.27 -0.12
CA GLY A 112 -11.00 1.26 0.11
C GLY A 112 -11.64 1.17 1.49
N GLN A 113 -11.79 2.30 2.21
CA GLN A 113 -12.41 2.35 3.55
C GLN A 113 -13.86 2.89 3.58
N GLN A 114 -14.22 3.84 2.71
CA GLN A 114 -15.40 4.68 2.94
C GLN A 114 -16.41 4.76 1.79
N GLY A 115 -16.33 3.91 0.74
CA GLY A 115 -17.34 3.89 -0.34
C GLY A 115 -17.57 5.24 -1.05
N ILE A 116 -16.56 6.12 -1.06
CA ILE A 116 -16.59 7.45 -1.70
C ILE A 116 -15.82 7.45 -3.02
N GLY A 117 -14.77 6.62 -3.11
CA GLY A 117 -13.72 6.73 -4.11
C GLY A 117 -14.20 6.87 -5.55
N ILE A 118 -14.84 5.84 -6.09
CA ILE A 118 -15.22 5.84 -7.51
C ILE A 118 -16.36 6.82 -7.84
N SER A 119 -17.25 7.07 -6.89
CA SER A 119 -18.31 8.09 -7.04
C SER A 119 -17.75 9.51 -7.04
N ALA A 120 -16.67 9.76 -6.30
CA ALA A 120 -15.96 11.03 -6.35
C ALA A 120 -15.31 11.26 -7.73
N VAL A 121 -14.80 10.19 -8.36
CA VAL A 121 -14.29 10.22 -9.75
C VAL A 121 -15.40 10.62 -10.72
N LEU A 122 -16.57 9.97 -10.62
CA LEU A 122 -17.76 10.33 -11.42
C LEU A 122 -18.17 11.79 -11.20
N LEU A 123 -18.27 12.22 -9.94
CA LEU A 123 -18.63 13.60 -9.60
C LEU A 123 -17.66 14.61 -10.22
N TYR A 124 -16.35 14.36 -10.13
CA TYR A 124 -15.34 15.23 -10.73
C TYR A 124 -15.43 15.26 -12.26
N GLY A 125 -15.56 14.12 -12.93
CA GLY A 125 -15.73 14.06 -14.38
C GLY A 125 -16.98 14.80 -14.85
N GLN A 126 -18.11 14.61 -14.16
CA GLN A 126 -19.37 15.30 -14.44
C GLN A 126 -19.25 16.81 -14.23
N LEU A 127 -18.62 17.28 -13.16
CA LEU A 127 -18.43 18.71 -12.89
C LEU A 127 -17.48 19.39 -13.87
N THR A 128 -16.51 18.66 -14.42
CA THR A 128 -15.50 19.23 -15.33
C THR A 128 -15.87 19.13 -16.79
N THR A 129 -16.58 18.08 -17.20
CA THR A 129 -16.91 17.82 -18.61
C THR A 129 -18.41 17.82 -18.92
N GLY A 130 -19.27 17.72 -17.90
CA GLY A 130 -20.72 17.57 -18.06
C GLY A 130 -21.18 16.18 -18.47
N LYS A 131 -20.25 15.23 -18.69
CA LYS A 131 -20.56 13.86 -19.14
C LYS A 131 -20.64 12.88 -17.97
N GLY A 132 -21.40 11.81 -18.16
CA GLY A 132 -21.45 10.70 -17.23
C GLY A 132 -20.26 9.76 -17.35
N MET A 133 -20.23 8.74 -16.50
CA MET A 133 -19.32 7.60 -16.61
C MET A 133 -20.00 6.49 -17.41
N HIS A 134 -19.30 5.94 -18.41
CA HIS A 134 -19.76 4.76 -19.12
C HIS A 134 -19.26 3.51 -18.41
N ILE A 135 -20.15 2.59 -18.12
CA ILE A 135 -19.85 1.37 -17.38
C ILE A 135 -20.38 0.19 -18.18
N THR A 136 -19.49 -0.74 -18.55
CA THR A 136 -19.86 -2.04 -19.09
C THR A 136 -19.51 -3.10 -18.06
N SER A 137 -20.45 -3.95 -17.67
CA SER A 137 -20.17 -5.05 -16.73
C SER A 137 -20.87 -6.34 -17.13
N LYS A 138 -20.18 -7.46 -16.95
CA LYS A 138 -20.68 -8.81 -17.23
C LYS A 138 -20.30 -9.73 -16.09
N ILE A 139 -21.28 -10.48 -15.59
CA ILE A 139 -21.12 -11.31 -14.39
C ILE A 139 -20.68 -12.75 -14.70
N SER A 140 -20.98 -13.27 -15.89
CA SER A 140 -20.53 -14.59 -16.34
C SER A 140 -20.74 -14.77 -17.84
N PRO A 141 -20.13 -15.80 -18.47
CA PRO A 141 -20.27 -16.07 -19.91
C PRO A 141 -21.72 -16.25 -20.37
N ARG A 142 -22.60 -16.70 -19.46
CA ARG A 142 -24.02 -16.97 -19.73
C ARG A 142 -24.89 -15.72 -19.70
N HIS A 143 -24.38 -14.61 -19.15
CA HIS A 143 -25.12 -13.36 -19.05
C HIS A 143 -24.65 -12.40 -20.11
N SER A 144 -25.57 -11.62 -20.67
CA SER A 144 -25.21 -10.51 -21.55
C SER A 144 -24.55 -9.38 -20.75
N ALA A 145 -23.64 -8.63 -21.39
CA ALA A 145 -23.00 -7.50 -20.73
C ALA A 145 -23.98 -6.31 -20.66
N ASN A 146 -24.06 -5.67 -19.50
CA ASN A 146 -24.88 -4.49 -19.30
C ASN A 146 -24.03 -3.24 -19.46
N TYR A 147 -24.51 -2.29 -20.26
CA TYR A 147 -23.93 -0.97 -20.44
C TYR A 147 -24.81 0.09 -19.79
N PHE A 148 -24.20 0.96 -19.00
CA PHE A 148 -24.83 2.10 -18.36
C PHE A 148 -24.04 3.38 -18.62
N GLU A 149 -24.77 4.48 -18.83
CA GLU A 149 -24.23 5.84 -18.67
C GLU A 149 -24.83 6.43 -17.39
N VAL A 150 -23.97 6.63 -16.39
CA VAL A 150 -24.39 7.06 -15.04
C VAL A 150 -23.88 8.46 -14.72
N GLN A 151 -24.76 9.25 -14.13
CA GLN A 151 -24.50 10.57 -13.56
C GLN A 151 -24.97 10.62 -12.09
N ILE A 152 -24.60 11.66 -11.36
CA ILE A 152 -24.99 11.90 -9.97
C ILE A 152 -25.93 13.10 -9.91
N ASP A 153 -27.10 12.91 -9.30
CA ASP A 153 -27.90 14.04 -8.79
C ASP A 153 -27.24 14.57 -7.52
N THR A 154 -26.58 15.71 -7.63
CA THR A 154 -25.86 16.31 -6.50
C THR A 154 -26.78 16.87 -5.43
N GLN A 155 -28.05 17.12 -5.70
CA GLN A 155 -28.99 17.60 -4.69
C GLN A 155 -29.54 16.46 -3.84
N LYS A 156 -29.78 15.29 -4.45
CA LYS A 156 -30.38 14.13 -3.78
C LYS A 156 -29.39 13.05 -3.36
N ASN A 157 -28.15 13.09 -3.87
CA ASN A 157 -27.20 11.98 -3.76
C ASN A 157 -27.80 10.65 -4.25
N GLU A 158 -28.37 10.68 -5.45
CA GLU A 158 -28.92 9.49 -6.11
C GLU A 158 -28.37 9.40 -7.55
N PRO A 159 -28.23 8.17 -8.08
CA PRO A 159 -27.76 7.99 -9.44
C PRO A 159 -28.83 8.39 -10.46
N LEU A 160 -28.40 9.08 -11.51
CA LEU A 160 -29.19 9.37 -12.71
C LEU A 160 -28.68 8.49 -13.84
N ILE A 161 -29.58 7.71 -14.44
CA ILE A 161 -29.26 6.82 -15.56
C ILE A 161 -29.62 7.54 -16.85
N ALA A 162 -28.61 7.90 -17.65
CA ALA A 162 -28.80 8.57 -18.94
C ALA A 162 -29.08 7.57 -20.06
N GLN A 163 -28.39 6.43 -20.05
CA GLN A 163 -28.58 5.34 -20.99
C GLN A 163 -28.40 3.99 -20.29
N GLU A 164 -29.25 3.02 -20.65
CA GLU A 164 -29.13 1.63 -20.25
C GLU A 164 -29.35 0.76 -21.50
N LYS A 165 -28.42 -0.16 -21.77
CA LYS A 165 -28.55 -1.13 -22.86
C LYS A 165 -27.75 -2.39 -22.59
N THR A 166 -28.11 -3.46 -23.29
CA THR A 166 -27.33 -4.69 -23.31
C THR A 166 -26.37 -4.66 -24.50
N VAL A 167 -25.12 -5.05 -24.29
CA VAL A 167 -24.08 -5.07 -25.34
C VAL A 167 -23.41 -6.44 -25.39
N ASP A 168 -22.94 -6.82 -26.58
CA ASP A 168 -22.07 -7.97 -26.73
C ASP A 168 -20.65 -7.59 -26.33
N TRP A 169 -20.08 -8.38 -25.42
CA TRP A 169 -18.73 -8.19 -24.94
C TRP A 169 -18.03 -9.54 -24.91
N SER A 170 -16.85 -9.59 -25.53
CA SER A 170 -16.07 -10.81 -25.76
C SER A 170 -15.53 -11.43 -24.47
N LYS A 171 -15.34 -10.64 -23.41
CA LYS A 171 -14.89 -11.16 -22.12
C LYS A 171 -15.96 -12.02 -21.46
N ASP A 172 -15.52 -13.02 -20.70
CA ASP A 172 -16.40 -13.91 -19.95
C ASP A 172 -17.07 -13.19 -18.77
N GLN A 173 -16.32 -12.36 -18.07
CA GLN A 173 -16.75 -11.56 -16.93
C GLN A 173 -15.80 -10.39 -16.70
N GLY A 174 -16.25 -9.40 -15.95
CA GLY A 174 -15.45 -8.24 -15.55
C GLY A 174 -16.22 -6.94 -15.58
N THR A 175 -15.53 -5.85 -15.30
CA THR A 175 -16.08 -4.50 -15.40
C THR A 175 -15.13 -3.59 -16.17
N ARG A 176 -15.68 -2.77 -17.05
CA ARG A 176 -14.99 -1.72 -17.80
C ARG A 176 -15.64 -0.39 -17.50
N ILE A 177 -14.85 0.58 -17.06
CA ILE A 177 -15.29 1.95 -16.82
C ILE A 177 -14.56 2.91 -17.74
N GLU A 178 -15.28 3.92 -18.22
CA GLU A 178 -14.74 5.00 -19.02
C GLU A 178 -15.26 6.33 -18.50
N ILE A 179 -14.35 7.25 -18.22
CA ILE A 179 -14.72 8.59 -17.79
C ILE A 179 -13.88 9.65 -18.49
N GLU A 180 -14.53 10.72 -18.93
CA GLU A 180 -13.87 11.93 -19.40
C GLU A 180 -13.76 12.93 -18.24
N MET A 181 -12.58 13.54 -18.09
CA MET A 181 -12.35 14.55 -17.06
C MET A 181 -11.30 15.57 -17.49
N ASN A 182 -11.36 16.76 -16.88
CA ASN A 182 -10.28 17.73 -17.02
C ASN A 182 -9.09 17.33 -16.16
N ALA A 183 -7.95 17.11 -16.78
CA ALA A 183 -6.78 16.51 -16.18
C ALA A 183 -5.50 16.94 -16.90
N SER A 184 -4.36 16.73 -16.26
CA SER A 184 -3.04 16.94 -16.88
C SER A 184 -2.18 15.70 -16.68
N TYR A 185 -1.52 15.25 -17.73
CA TYR A 185 -0.60 14.12 -17.70
C TYR A 185 0.85 14.60 -17.69
N GLN A 186 1.65 14.08 -16.78
CA GLN A 186 3.07 14.37 -16.68
C GLN A 186 3.81 13.14 -16.15
N LYS A 187 4.92 12.78 -16.81
CA LYS A 187 5.81 11.70 -16.38
C LYS A 187 6.67 12.13 -15.18
N GLY A 188 7.18 11.16 -14.42
CA GLY A 188 8.11 11.39 -13.30
C GLY A 188 7.51 11.14 -11.92
N LYS A 189 8.09 11.78 -10.89
CA LYS A 189 7.67 11.55 -9.49
C LYS A 189 6.22 11.96 -9.28
N GLN A 190 5.42 11.17 -8.56
CA GLN A 190 4.00 11.43 -8.29
C GLN A 190 3.12 11.43 -9.56
N SER A 191 3.47 10.63 -10.56
CA SER A 191 2.67 10.40 -11.77
C SER A 191 1.80 9.14 -11.68
N VAL A 192 0.90 8.98 -12.66
CA VAL A 192 0.18 7.72 -12.86
C VAL A 192 1.14 6.56 -13.13
N ASP A 193 2.21 6.82 -13.89
CA ASP A 193 3.19 5.79 -14.25
C ASP A 193 3.92 5.26 -13.01
N GLU A 194 4.36 6.16 -12.11
CA GLU A 194 4.98 5.75 -10.85
C GLU A 194 4.00 4.98 -9.97
N TYR A 195 2.73 5.43 -9.92
CA TYR A 195 1.69 4.71 -9.18
C TYR A 195 1.49 3.28 -9.68
N LEU A 196 1.30 3.09 -10.99
CA LEU A 196 1.07 1.75 -11.56
C LEU A 196 2.30 0.84 -11.38
N LYS A 197 3.50 1.41 -11.48
CA LYS A 197 4.75 0.69 -11.16
C LYS A 197 4.78 0.25 -9.70
N GLU A 198 4.45 1.13 -8.76
CA GLU A 198 4.42 0.80 -7.33
C GLU A 198 3.29 -0.17 -6.96
N ILE A 199 2.13 -0.09 -7.63
CA ILE A 199 1.04 -1.08 -7.48
C ILE A 199 1.50 -2.45 -7.94
N ALA A 200 2.18 -2.55 -9.10
CA ALA A 200 2.70 -3.82 -9.62
C ALA A 200 3.76 -4.45 -8.70
N LEU A 201 4.51 -3.63 -7.95
CA LEU A 201 5.51 -4.08 -6.98
C LEU A 201 4.85 -4.71 -5.75
N ILE A 202 3.88 -4.01 -5.14
CA ILE A 202 3.25 -4.45 -3.89
C ILE A 202 2.13 -5.50 -4.09
N ASN A 203 1.66 -5.67 -5.33
CA ASN A 203 0.68 -6.68 -5.73
C ASN A 203 1.29 -7.66 -6.76
N PRO A 204 2.24 -8.52 -6.36
CA PRO A 204 2.98 -9.38 -7.29
C PRO A 204 2.13 -10.44 -7.98
N HIS A 205 0.89 -10.67 -7.52
CA HIS A 205 -0.08 -11.59 -8.13
C HIS A 205 -0.93 -10.95 -9.23
N ALA A 206 -0.89 -9.62 -9.38
CA ALA A 206 -1.66 -8.89 -10.38
C ALA A 206 -0.86 -8.69 -11.67
N THR A 207 -1.56 -8.76 -12.80
CA THR A 207 -1.05 -8.32 -14.11
C THR A 207 -1.66 -6.95 -14.42
N ILE A 208 -0.83 -5.97 -14.76
CA ILE A 208 -1.28 -4.61 -15.09
C ILE A 208 -0.79 -4.26 -16.49
N ILE A 209 -1.74 -3.98 -17.38
CA ILE A 209 -1.47 -3.59 -18.77
C ILE A 209 -1.81 -2.11 -18.88
N TYR A 210 -0.79 -1.26 -19.04
CA TYR A 210 -0.95 0.18 -19.08
C TYR A 210 -0.66 0.72 -20.49
N LYS A 211 -1.63 1.45 -21.05
CA LYS A 211 -1.47 2.20 -22.29
C LYS A 211 -1.44 3.69 -21.99
N THR A 212 -0.30 4.32 -22.25
CA THR A 212 -0.07 5.74 -21.99
C THR A 212 -0.84 6.63 -22.99
N PRO A 213 -0.98 7.94 -22.71
CA PRO A 213 -1.50 8.90 -23.69
C PRO A 213 -0.68 8.93 -24.99
N GLU A 214 0.62 8.64 -24.92
CA GLU A 214 1.51 8.50 -26.08
C GLU A 214 1.33 7.18 -26.85
N LYS A 215 0.36 6.35 -26.47
CA LYS A 215 0.08 5.02 -27.03
C LYS A 215 1.18 3.98 -26.80
N GLU A 216 2.10 4.23 -25.86
CA GLU A 216 3.08 3.24 -25.40
C GLU A 216 2.37 2.19 -24.56
N LEU A 217 2.63 0.90 -24.82
CA LEU A 217 2.08 -0.21 -24.07
C LEU A 217 3.13 -0.73 -23.09
N ILE A 218 2.84 -0.61 -21.79
CA ILE A 218 3.68 -1.09 -20.70
C ILE A 218 2.96 -2.26 -20.02
N ASN A 219 3.61 -3.43 -20.02
CA ASN A 219 3.07 -4.62 -19.39
C ASN A 219 3.83 -4.95 -18.11
N TYR A 220 3.11 -5.02 -16.99
CA TYR A 220 3.61 -5.48 -15.71
C TYR A 220 3.04 -6.89 -15.44
N PRO A 221 3.72 -7.98 -15.84
CA PRO A 221 3.23 -9.33 -15.62
C PRO A 221 3.29 -9.73 -14.15
N ARG A 222 2.36 -10.58 -13.70
CA ARG A 222 2.43 -11.15 -12.34
C ARG A 222 3.70 -11.97 -12.13
N ALA A 223 4.26 -11.86 -10.93
CA ALA A 223 5.41 -12.66 -10.46
C ALA A 223 4.98 -13.89 -9.65
N VAL A 224 3.74 -13.92 -9.15
CA VAL A 224 3.21 -14.98 -8.30
C VAL A 224 1.83 -15.40 -8.82
N ASN A 225 1.55 -16.70 -8.87
CA ASN A 225 0.26 -17.26 -9.30
C ASN A 225 -0.63 -17.70 -8.12
N GLU A 226 -0.28 -17.29 -6.91
CA GLU A 226 -1.02 -17.56 -5.68
C GLU A 226 -1.63 -16.26 -5.16
N LEU A 227 -2.92 -16.30 -4.85
CA LEU A 227 -3.61 -15.19 -4.24
C LEU A 227 -3.28 -15.09 -2.75
N PRO A 228 -3.19 -13.86 -2.20
CA PRO A 228 -3.07 -13.65 -0.77
C PRO A 228 -4.19 -14.34 0.02
N LYS A 229 -3.94 -14.65 1.30
CA LYS A 229 -4.95 -15.28 2.16
C LYS A 229 -6.13 -14.34 2.36
N GLU A 230 -7.34 -14.88 2.54
CA GLU A 230 -8.51 -14.05 2.79
C GLU A 230 -8.45 -13.48 4.23
N ALA A 231 -8.62 -12.16 4.35
CA ALA A 231 -8.71 -11.51 5.65
C ALA A 231 -10.07 -11.81 6.28
N LYS A 232 -10.06 -12.35 7.51
CA LYS A 232 -11.30 -12.59 8.25
C LYS A 232 -11.83 -11.29 8.83
N GLU A 233 -13.16 -11.12 8.75
CA GLU A 233 -13.84 -10.03 9.42
C GLU A 233 -13.76 -10.21 10.95
N ILE A 234 -13.46 -9.13 11.66
CA ILE A 234 -13.41 -9.11 13.13
C ILE A 234 -14.40 -8.12 13.72
N LYS A 235 -14.77 -8.36 14.97
CA LYS A 235 -15.56 -7.42 15.77
C LYS A 235 -14.65 -6.32 16.34
N PRO A 236 -15.19 -5.12 16.59
CA PRO A 236 -14.42 -4.03 17.19
C PRO A 236 -13.84 -4.47 18.54
N HIS A 237 -12.63 -4.02 18.83
CA HIS A 237 -12.01 -4.23 20.13
C HIS A 237 -12.47 -3.14 21.11
N PRO A 238 -12.77 -3.45 22.39
CA PRO A 238 -13.29 -2.46 23.33
C PRO A 238 -12.41 -1.21 23.49
N TYR A 239 -11.08 -1.37 23.52
CA TYR A 239 -10.15 -0.23 23.61
C TYR A 239 -10.23 0.76 22.43
N GLY A 240 -10.70 0.32 21.26
CA GLY A 240 -10.73 1.14 20.05
C GLY A 240 -12.03 1.88 19.82
N VAL A 241 -13.03 1.69 20.69
CA VAL A 241 -14.35 2.29 20.53
C VAL A 241 -14.44 3.55 21.37
N GLU A 242 -14.85 4.66 20.76
CA GLU A 242 -15.10 5.92 21.47
C GLU A 242 -16.46 5.92 22.17
N LEU A 243 -16.62 6.77 23.19
CA LEU A 243 -17.86 6.86 23.98
C LEU A 243 -19.13 7.02 23.12
N GLY A 244 -19.09 7.91 22.13
CA GLY A 244 -20.24 8.12 21.23
C GLY A 244 -20.60 6.89 20.41
N VAL A 245 -19.58 6.12 19.97
CA VAL A 245 -19.78 4.86 19.25
C VAL A 245 -20.33 3.79 20.20
N LEU A 246 -19.81 3.70 21.43
CA LEU A 246 -20.33 2.80 22.46
C LEU A 246 -21.81 3.06 22.75
N ILE A 247 -22.21 4.32 22.91
CA ILE A 247 -23.62 4.72 23.12
C ILE A 247 -24.48 4.30 21.92
N ARG A 248 -24.01 4.58 20.70
CA ARG A 248 -24.73 4.17 19.49
C ARG A 248 -24.89 2.64 19.42
N MET A 249 -23.83 1.90 19.74
CA MET A 249 -23.85 0.43 19.77
C MET A 249 -24.83 -0.11 20.83
N LEU A 250 -24.86 0.50 22.03
CA LEU A 250 -25.81 0.16 23.09
C LEU A 250 -27.28 0.35 22.63
N HIS A 251 -27.56 1.37 21.82
CA HIS A 251 -28.91 1.59 21.28
C HIS A 251 -29.24 0.71 20.06
N SER A 252 -28.27 0.34 19.24
CA SER A 252 -28.49 -0.45 18.02
C SER A 252 -28.40 -1.96 18.20
N THR A 253 -27.85 -2.43 19.33
CA THR A 253 -27.66 -3.87 19.57
C THR A 253 -28.98 -4.61 19.74
N THR A 254 -29.00 -5.86 19.32
CA THR A 254 -30.12 -6.80 19.52
C THR A 254 -30.01 -7.57 20.85
N SER A 255 -28.91 -7.40 21.58
CA SER A 255 -28.65 -8.10 22.84
C SER A 255 -29.60 -7.67 23.96
N GLY A 256 -30.15 -8.64 24.69
CA GLY A 256 -31.10 -8.37 25.77
C GLY A 256 -30.50 -7.83 27.09
N ALA A 257 -29.18 -7.95 27.27
CA ALA A 257 -28.45 -7.58 28.49
C ALA A 257 -27.09 -6.93 28.16
N VAL A 258 -26.63 -5.98 28.98
CA VAL A 258 -25.32 -5.31 28.80
C VAL A 258 -24.15 -6.29 28.82
N SER A 259 -24.17 -7.30 29.69
CA SER A 259 -23.09 -8.31 29.69
C SER A 259 -23.02 -9.09 28.38
N THR A 260 -24.19 -9.40 27.81
CA THR A 260 -24.30 -10.16 26.55
C THR A 260 -23.92 -9.29 25.37
N PHE A 261 -24.27 -8.00 25.40
CA PHE A 261 -23.80 -7.00 24.45
C PHE A 261 -22.26 -6.95 24.42
N LEU A 262 -21.62 -6.83 25.58
CA LEU A 262 -20.17 -6.77 25.67
C LEU A 262 -19.51 -8.05 25.12
N GLN A 263 -20.11 -9.22 25.35
CA GLN A 263 -19.61 -10.50 24.83
C GLN A 263 -19.81 -10.65 23.31
N ASN A 264 -20.98 -10.26 22.80
CA ASN A 264 -21.38 -10.54 21.42
C ASN A 264 -20.90 -9.49 20.43
N ASP A 265 -20.79 -8.22 20.82
CA ASP A 265 -20.55 -7.12 19.88
C ASP A 265 -19.06 -6.73 19.84
N PHE A 266 -18.28 -7.14 20.85
CA PHE A 266 -16.83 -6.90 20.92
C PHE A 266 -16.00 -8.16 20.74
N SER A 267 -14.78 -7.98 20.25
CA SER A 267 -13.79 -9.06 20.21
C SER A 267 -13.11 -9.24 21.58
N ARG A 268 -12.75 -10.49 21.91
CA ARG A 268 -11.94 -10.87 23.08
C ARG A 268 -12.55 -10.55 24.46
N VAL A 269 -13.86 -10.33 24.53
CA VAL A 269 -14.59 -10.21 25.80
C VAL A 269 -15.30 -11.51 26.14
N SER A 270 -14.90 -12.15 27.24
CA SER A 270 -15.62 -13.32 27.77
C SER A 270 -16.82 -12.87 28.61
N GLN A 271 -17.80 -13.77 28.80
CA GLN A 271 -18.95 -13.47 29.65
C GLN A 271 -18.55 -13.12 31.10
N GLN A 272 -17.50 -13.76 31.62
CA GLN A 272 -16.97 -13.46 32.96
C GLN A 272 -16.42 -12.04 33.03
N LEU A 273 -15.60 -11.67 32.05
CA LEU A 273 -15.01 -10.34 31.95
C LEU A 273 -16.08 -9.25 31.74
N ALA A 274 -17.11 -9.54 30.94
CA ALA A 274 -18.23 -8.64 30.71
C ALA A 274 -18.98 -8.32 32.02
N VAL A 275 -19.23 -9.34 32.86
CA VAL A 275 -19.87 -9.16 34.17
C VAL A 275 -18.95 -8.37 35.11
N GLU A 276 -17.64 -8.64 35.12
CA GLU A 276 -16.66 -7.87 35.90
C GLU A 276 -16.64 -6.39 35.50
N ILE A 277 -16.61 -6.09 34.20
CA ILE A 277 -16.67 -4.72 33.66
C ILE A 277 -17.95 -4.02 34.12
N CYS A 278 -19.11 -4.69 34.01
CA CYS A 278 -20.38 -4.13 34.46
C CYS A 278 -20.38 -3.81 35.96
N ASN A 279 -19.91 -4.74 36.78
CA ASN A 279 -19.85 -4.57 38.24
C ASN A 279 -18.92 -3.41 38.64
N ASN A 280 -17.74 -3.32 38.02
CA ASN A 280 -16.79 -2.24 38.25
C ASN A 280 -17.33 -0.88 37.78
N ALA A 281 -18.13 -0.87 36.72
CA ALA A 281 -18.81 0.31 36.20
C ALA A 281 -20.08 0.68 36.98
N LYS A 282 -20.48 -0.12 37.99
CA LYS A 282 -21.74 0.01 38.73
C LYS A 282 -22.99 -0.05 37.84
N VAL A 283 -22.90 -0.76 36.73
CA VAL A 283 -24.01 -1.00 35.81
C VAL A 283 -24.54 -2.42 36.05
N ASN A 284 -25.86 -2.57 36.15
CA ASN A 284 -26.45 -3.89 36.30
C ASN A 284 -26.18 -4.74 35.03
N PRO A 285 -25.50 -5.90 35.12
CA PRO A 285 -25.17 -6.72 33.96
C PRO A 285 -26.38 -7.17 33.13
N ARG A 286 -27.56 -7.28 33.79
CA ARG A 286 -28.84 -7.67 33.19
C ARG A 286 -29.68 -6.49 32.71
N ALA A 287 -29.21 -5.25 32.87
CA ALA A 287 -29.90 -4.09 32.33
C ALA A 287 -30.00 -4.20 30.80
N ARG A 288 -31.04 -3.59 30.23
CA ARG A 288 -31.18 -3.53 28.78
C ARG A 288 -30.19 -2.49 28.22
N PRO A 289 -29.38 -2.82 27.19
CA PRO A 289 -28.44 -1.89 26.59
C PRO A 289 -29.07 -0.56 26.15
N SER A 290 -30.26 -0.61 25.56
CA SER A 290 -30.97 0.57 25.05
C SER A 290 -31.47 1.54 26.12
N THR A 291 -31.51 1.12 27.40
CA THR A 291 -31.97 1.94 28.53
C THR A 291 -30.83 2.55 29.35
N ILE A 292 -29.58 2.24 29.01
CA ILE A 292 -28.40 2.76 29.72
C ILE A 292 -28.30 4.27 29.55
N ALA A 293 -28.18 4.98 30.67
CA ALA A 293 -28.03 6.43 30.66
C ALA A 293 -26.63 6.84 30.16
N ARG A 294 -26.47 8.09 29.72
CA ARG A 294 -25.17 8.59 29.23
C ARG A 294 -24.06 8.50 30.28
N GLU A 295 -24.36 8.82 31.53
CA GLU A 295 -23.40 8.72 32.64
C GLU A 295 -22.98 7.27 32.92
N GLU A 296 -23.92 6.33 32.84
CA GLU A 296 -23.63 4.89 32.97
C GLU A 296 -22.76 4.38 31.81
N ALA A 297 -23.02 4.84 30.59
CA ALA A 297 -22.21 4.51 29.42
C ALA A 297 -20.78 5.07 29.54
N GLU A 298 -20.63 6.27 30.10
CA GLU A 298 -19.33 6.88 30.39
C GLU A 298 -18.56 6.09 31.46
N ASN A 299 -19.23 5.67 32.52
CA ASN A 299 -18.65 4.79 33.55
C ASN A 299 -18.17 3.47 32.93
N LEU A 300 -18.99 2.86 32.06
CA LEU A 300 -18.64 1.64 31.35
C LEU A 300 -17.39 1.84 30.48
N PHE A 301 -17.35 2.94 29.71
CA PHE A 301 -16.21 3.30 28.87
C PHE A 301 -14.91 3.46 29.69
N ASN A 302 -14.97 4.21 30.79
CA ASN A 302 -13.82 4.45 31.66
C ASN A 302 -13.29 3.15 32.30
N VAL A 303 -14.17 2.22 32.65
CA VAL A 303 -13.78 0.91 33.18
C VAL A 303 -13.19 0.01 32.11
N ILE A 304 -13.74 0.02 30.90
CA ILE A 304 -13.18 -0.73 29.76
C ILE A 304 -11.72 -0.33 29.51
N GLN A 305 -11.41 0.97 29.52
CA GLN A 305 -10.04 1.46 29.28
C GLN A 305 -9.05 1.05 30.38
N LYS A 306 -9.52 0.84 31.62
CA LYS A 306 -8.67 0.42 32.76
C LYS A 306 -8.54 -1.10 32.88
N THR A 307 -9.51 -1.85 32.38
CA THR A 307 -9.55 -3.31 32.47
C THR A 307 -8.54 -3.91 31.50
N LYS A 308 -7.79 -4.94 31.89
CA LYS A 308 -6.84 -5.63 31.00
C LYS A 308 -7.58 -6.63 30.10
N ILE A 309 -7.65 -6.34 28.80
CA ILE A 309 -8.32 -7.18 27.80
C ILE A 309 -7.24 -7.78 26.89
N ILE A 310 -7.45 -9.02 26.44
CA ILE A 310 -6.56 -9.72 25.51
C ILE A 310 -6.55 -8.97 24.17
N ALA A 311 -5.38 -8.83 23.55
CA ALA A 311 -5.24 -8.19 22.26
C ALA A 311 -6.18 -8.78 21.19
N PRO A 312 -6.69 -7.96 20.25
CA PRO A 312 -7.55 -8.39 19.16
C PRO A 312 -6.92 -9.53 18.34
N PRO A 313 -7.75 -10.38 17.71
CA PRO A 313 -7.26 -11.41 16.81
C PRO A 313 -6.51 -10.77 15.63
N THR A 314 -5.44 -11.44 15.19
CA THR A 314 -4.56 -10.96 14.12
C THR A 314 -4.91 -11.55 12.75
N ASP A 315 -5.83 -12.52 12.70
CA ASP A 315 -6.28 -13.20 11.48
C ASP A 315 -7.02 -12.26 10.49
N CYS A 316 -7.37 -11.05 10.94
CA CYS A 316 -7.89 -10.00 10.08
C CYS A 316 -6.82 -9.29 9.26
N LEU A 317 -5.54 -9.48 9.62
CA LEU A 317 -4.41 -8.91 8.89
C LEU A 317 -3.95 -9.87 7.80
N ASN A 318 -3.58 -9.31 6.66
CA ASN A 318 -3.07 -10.05 5.52
C ASN A 318 -1.76 -9.42 5.03
N PRO A 319 -0.66 -9.53 5.82
CA PRO A 319 0.65 -9.05 5.39
C PRO A 319 1.06 -9.71 4.07
N LEU A 320 1.86 -9.01 3.27
CA LEU A 320 2.33 -9.56 2.00
C LEU A 320 3.34 -10.70 2.25
N GLY A 321 4.14 -10.57 3.31
CA GLY A 321 5.18 -11.51 3.69
C GLY A 321 6.53 -11.19 3.05
N GLU A 322 7.60 -11.63 3.71
CA GLU A 322 8.99 -11.33 3.34
C GLU A 322 9.32 -11.81 1.92
N ASP A 323 8.96 -13.05 1.56
CA ASP A 323 9.26 -13.63 0.25
C ASP A 323 8.61 -12.86 -0.91
N ALA A 324 7.34 -12.46 -0.74
CA ALA A 324 6.61 -11.73 -1.77
C ALA A 324 7.10 -10.29 -1.91
N LEU A 325 7.45 -9.61 -0.80
CA LEU A 325 8.07 -8.29 -0.82
C LEU A 325 9.42 -8.29 -1.55
N VAL A 326 10.28 -9.28 -1.27
CA VAL A 326 11.58 -9.41 -1.96
C VAL A 326 11.38 -9.68 -3.45
N LYS A 327 10.44 -10.55 -3.83
CA LYS A 327 10.12 -10.82 -5.24
C LYS A 327 9.60 -9.58 -5.97
N GLY A 328 8.71 -8.82 -5.34
CA GLY A 328 8.21 -7.55 -5.89
C GLY A 328 9.34 -6.55 -6.12
N LEU A 329 10.24 -6.41 -5.14
CA LEU A 329 11.35 -5.47 -5.22
C LEU A 329 12.39 -5.87 -6.28
N LYS A 330 12.76 -7.16 -6.36
CA LYS A 330 13.67 -7.71 -7.38
C LYS A 330 13.17 -7.55 -8.82
N LYS A 331 11.85 -7.46 -9.01
CA LYS A 331 11.24 -7.30 -10.34
C LYS A 331 11.51 -5.89 -10.91
N GLU A 332 11.42 -4.87 -10.06
CA GLU A 332 11.36 -3.46 -10.49
C GLU A 332 12.63 -2.66 -10.17
N VAL A 333 13.45 -3.15 -9.23
CA VAL A 333 14.67 -2.49 -8.77
C VAL A 333 15.84 -3.44 -8.98
N ASP A 334 16.84 -3.01 -9.74
CA ASP A 334 18.08 -3.77 -9.96
C ASP A 334 19.16 -3.34 -8.95
N ALA A 335 19.30 -4.17 -7.92
CA ALA A 335 20.20 -4.03 -6.79
C ALA A 335 20.95 -5.34 -6.49
N GLU A 336 22.04 -5.23 -5.72
CA GLU A 336 22.90 -6.36 -5.35
C GLU A 336 22.38 -7.12 -4.12
N PHE A 337 21.75 -6.41 -3.20
CA PHE A 337 21.28 -6.95 -1.93
C PHE A 337 19.81 -6.62 -1.70
N TYR A 338 19.05 -7.60 -1.21
CA TYR A 338 17.64 -7.45 -0.85
C TYR A 338 17.37 -8.09 0.50
N THR A 339 16.55 -7.45 1.32
CA THR A 339 16.04 -8.02 2.56
C THR A 339 14.60 -7.57 2.78
N ALA A 340 13.79 -8.39 3.42
CA ALA A 340 12.50 -8.00 3.94
C ALA A 340 12.33 -8.52 5.37
N VAL A 341 11.55 -7.79 6.16
CA VAL A 341 11.23 -8.09 7.55
C VAL A 341 9.73 -7.86 7.74
N THR A 342 9.01 -8.90 8.17
CA THR A 342 7.60 -8.79 8.58
C THR A 342 7.53 -8.91 10.10
N ARG A 343 7.12 -7.83 10.78
CA ARG A 343 7.03 -7.82 12.24
C ARG A 343 5.79 -8.56 12.75
N PRO A 344 5.81 -9.07 14.00
CA PRO A 344 4.60 -9.59 14.60
C PRO A 344 3.53 -8.49 14.71
N PRO A 345 2.24 -8.82 14.56
CA PRO A 345 1.15 -7.87 14.75
C PRO A 345 1.17 -7.19 16.12
N THR A 346 0.92 -5.90 16.13
CA THR A 346 0.74 -5.06 17.32
C THR A 346 -0.60 -4.33 17.23
N VAL A 347 -0.93 -3.50 18.22
CA VAL A 347 -2.26 -2.90 18.34
C VAL A 347 -2.10 -1.43 18.67
N TYR A 348 -2.86 -0.57 17.98
CA TYR A 348 -2.98 0.85 18.30
C TYR A 348 -4.47 1.18 18.41
N ARG A 349 -4.91 1.87 19.48
CA ARG A 349 -6.33 2.19 19.70
C ARG A 349 -7.28 1.01 19.39
N GLY A 350 -6.97 -0.19 19.88
CA GLY A 350 -7.76 -1.41 19.63
C GLY A 350 -7.74 -1.97 18.20
N ASN A 351 -7.04 -1.35 17.25
CA ASN A 351 -6.90 -1.82 15.89
C ASN A 351 -5.59 -2.59 15.73
N PRO A 352 -5.64 -3.88 15.34
CA PRO A 352 -4.43 -4.64 15.04
C PRO A 352 -3.76 -4.10 13.77
N PHE A 353 -2.43 -4.04 13.78
CA PHE A 353 -1.62 -3.67 12.62
C PHE A 353 -0.30 -4.44 12.57
N THR A 354 0.27 -4.55 11.38
CA THR A 354 1.59 -5.12 11.13
C THR A 354 2.41 -4.18 10.27
N ILE A 355 3.70 -4.07 10.57
CA ILE A 355 4.65 -3.34 9.72
C ILE A 355 5.55 -4.33 9.00
N GLU A 356 5.70 -4.12 7.70
CA GLU A 356 6.68 -4.81 6.86
C GLU A 356 7.65 -3.80 6.28
N VAL A 357 8.94 -4.13 6.29
CA VAL A 357 9.99 -3.31 5.71
C VAL A 357 10.76 -4.15 4.71
N SER A 358 11.05 -3.58 3.54
CA SER A 358 11.93 -4.19 2.56
C SER A 358 12.99 -3.19 2.11
N LEU A 359 14.22 -3.65 1.91
CA LEU A 359 15.36 -2.83 1.49
C LEU A 359 16.01 -3.46 0.25
N ALA A 360 16.40 -2.62 -0.70
CA ALA A 360 17.28 -2.98 -1.82
C ALA A 360 18.49 -2.06 -1.81
N TYR A 361 19.70 -2.61 -1.90
CA TYR A 361 20.97 -1.88 -1.81
C TYR A 361 21.93 -2.22 -2.95
N GLY A 362 22.59 -1.20 -3.51
CA GLY A 362 23.66 -1.34 -4.52
C GLY A 362 23.14 -1.42 -5.96
N GLY A 363 23.96 -1.97 -6.86
CA GLY A 363 23.62 -2.17 -8.27
C GLY A 363 23.50 -0.85 -9.04
N SER A 364 22.38 -0.70 -9.76
CA SER A 364 22.11 0.46 -10.61
C SER A 364 21.65 1.73 -9.86
N LEU A 365 21.54 1.64 -8.53
CA LEU A 365 21.00 2.72 -7.69
C LEU A 365 22.00 3.89 -7.52
N PRO A 366 21.51 5.15 -7.48
CA PRO A 366 22.36 6.32 -7.35
C PRO A 366 23.03 6.39 -5.96
N LYS A 367 24.36 6.59 -5.95
CA LYS A 367 25.17 6.54 -4.71
C LYS A 367 25.15 7.84 -3.90
N GLU A 368 24.99 8.98 -4.56
CA GLU A 368 25.13 10.31 -3.95
C GLU A 368 23.79 11.02 -3.77
N GLU A 369 22.68 10.37 -4.12
CA GLU A 369 21.34 10.91 -3.96
C GLU A 369 20.69 10.50 -2.64
N SER A 370 19.69 11.28 -2.23
CA SER A 370 18.82 10.86 -1.14
C SER A 370 18.05 9.61 -1.56
N ILE A 371 17.85 8.73 -0.58
CA ILE A 371 17.25 7.41 -0.81
C ILE A 371 15.85 7.49 -1.43
N LYS A 372 15.47 6.46 -2.17
CA LYS A 372 14.07 6.30 -2.61
C LYS A 372 13.26 5.63 -1.50
N LEU A 373 12.38 6.39 -0.85
CA LEU A 373 11.42 5.87 0.13
C LEU A 373 10.06 5.60 -0.53
N MET A 374 9.68 4.34 -0.60
CA MET A 374 8.35 3.88 -1.03
C MET A 374 7.50 3.56 0.19
N ARG A 375 6.30 4.15 0.26
CA ARG A 375 5.40 4.05 1.42
C ARG A 375 4.12 3.38 0.98
N TYR A 376 3.67 2.38 1.73
CA TYR A 376 2.46 1.63 1.44
C TYR A 376 1.56 1.51 2.66
N ALA A 377 0.26 1.54 2.42
CA ALA A 377 -0.76 1.21 3.40
C ALA A 377 -1.77 0.25 2.75
N ASN A 378 -2.00 -0.92 3.37
CA ASN A 378 -2.91 -1.95 2.85
C ASN A 378 -2.71 -2.26 1.35
N ARG A 379 -1.45 -2.41 0.91
CA ARG A 379 -1.04 -2.62 -0.50
C ARG A 379 -1.40 -1.49 -1.48
N VAL A 380 -1.61 -0.28 -0.97
CA VAL A 380 -1.79 0.95 -1.75
C VAL A 380 -0.58 1.87 -1.56
N PRO A 381 0.07 2.34 -2.64
CA PRO A 381 1.16 3.31 -2.59
C PRO A 381 0.71 4.69 -2.10
N LEU A 382 1.56 5.33 -1.33
CA LEU A 382 1.39 6.69 -0.81
C LEU A 382 2.43 7.62 -1.46
N LEU A 383 2.04 8.30 -2.55
CA LEU A 383 2.97 9.12 -3.36
C LEU A 383 3.10 10.58 -2.88
N TYR A 384 2.08 11.12 -2.21
CA TYR A 384 2.02 12.53 -1.76
C TYR A 384 2.22 12.65 -0.25
N GLN A 385 2.45 13.88 0.23
CA GLN A 385 2.59 14.22 1.66
C GLN A 385 3.65 13.39 2.40
N GLN A 386 4.82 13.20 1.78
CA GLN A 386 5.90 12.41 2.38
C GLN A 386 6.36 12.98 3.74
N SER A 387 6.48 14.31 3.86
CA SER A 387 6.93 14.98 5.09
C SER A 387 5.98 14.80 6.28
N GLY A 388 4.67 14.76 6.04
CA GLY A 388 3.64 14.59 7.07
C GLY A 388 3.29 13.14 7.36
N CYS A 389 4.16 12.19 6.99
CA CYS A 389 3.88 10.77 7.13
C CYS A 389 4.76 10.13 8.21
N ALA A 390 4.14 9.36 9.10
CA ALA A 390 4.80 8.62 10.16
C ALA A 390 5.93 7.68 9.66
N SER A 391 5.79 7.10 8.46
CA SER A 391 6.84 6.24 7.90
C SER A 391 8.08 7.02 7.48
N THR A 392 7.94 8.27 7.03
CA THR A 392 9.07 9.12 6.70
C THR A 392 9.80 9.56 7.96
N GLU A 393 9.06 9.97 9.01
CA GLU A 393 9.63 10.26 10.32
C GLU A 393 10.39 9.06 10.89
N ALA A 394 9.80 7.87 10.86
CA ALA A 394 10.45 6.65 11.34
C ALA A 394 11.77 6.36 10.60
N VAL A 395 11.85 6.64 9.30
CA VAL A 395 13.09 6.51 8.51
C VAL A 395 14.11 7.57 8.89
N ILE A 396 13.70 8.84 9.05
CA ILE A 396 14.60 9.93 9.47
C ILE A 396 15.17 9.67 10.86
N ASP A 397 14.35 9.19 11.79
CA ASP A 397 14.71 8.90 13.18
C ASP A 397 15.57 7.66 13.39
N THR A 398 15.73 6.84 12.34
CA THR A 398 16.59 5.66 12.37
C THR A 398 18.04 6.07 12.12
N ALA A 399 18.96 5.61 12.98
CA ALA A 399 20.37 6.01 12.93
C ALA A 399 21.17 5.26 11.83
N TRP A 400 20.95 5.61 10.56
CA TRP A 400 21.50 4.90 9.39
C TRP A 400 23.02 4.91 9.29
N LYS A 401 23.71 5.87 9.93
CA LYS A 401 25.19 5.89 10.04
C LYS A 401 25.75 4.59 10.62
N SER A 402 25.04 4.00 11.59
CA SER A 402 25.43 2.73 12.22
C SER A 402 25.30 1.53 11.27
N TYR A 403 24.58 1.70 10.16
CA TYR A 403 24.34 0.68 9.15
C TYR A 403 25.12 0.93 7.85
N GLY A 404 26.00 1.94 7.81
CA GLY A 404 26.89 2.19 6.68
C GLY A 404 26.38 3.21 5.66
N LEU A 405 25.32 3.97 5.96
CA LEU A 405 24.84 5.06 5.09
C LEU A 405 25.20 6.43 5.67
N SER A 406 25.38 7.42 4.80
CA SER A 406 25.53 8.82 5.22
C SER A 406 24.15 9.43 5.49
N GLN A 407 24.06 10.32 6.47
CA GLN A 407 22.80 10.99 6.81
C GLN A 407 23.07 12.33 7.49
N SER A 408 22.44 13.39 6.99
CA SER A 408 22.41 14.70 7.64
C SER A 408 21.31 14.76 8.70
N LYS A 409 21.44 15.64 9.68
CA LYS A 409 20.48 15.71 10.80
C LYS A 409 19.09 16.11 10.27
N GLY A 410 18.06 15.31 10.58
CA GLY A 410 16.68 15.58 10.18
C GLY A 410 16.36 15.34 8.70
N SER A 411 17.28 14.75 7.94
CA SER A 411 17.05 14.39 6.54
C SER A 411 16.93 12.88 6.36
N LEU A 412 16.38 12.48 5.23
CA LEU A 412 16.55 11.10 4.75
C LEU A 412 18.04 10.79 4.58
N PRO A 413 18.44 9.51 4.72
CA PRO A 413 19.80 9.09 4.42
C PRO A 413 20.13 9.31 2.93
N ILE A 414 21.42 9.21 2.63
CA ILE A 414 21.99 9.30 1.29
C ILE A 414 22.72 7.99 1.01
N GLY A 415 22.51 7.45 -0.20
CA GLY A 415 23.13 6.20 -0.62
C GLY A 415 22.30 5.42 -1.63
N PRO A 416 22.88 4.36 -2.21
CA PRO A 416 22.26 3.54 -3.25
C PRO A 416 21.26 2.55 -2.63
N ILE A 417 20.18 3.05 -2.04
CA ILE A 417 19.18 2.24 -1.35
C ILE A 417 17.74 2.68 -1.69
N VAL A 418 16.89 1.67 -1.86
CA VAL A 418 15.43 1.81 -1.88
C VAL A 418 14.89 1.22 -0.58
N ILE A 419 14.05 1.99 0.12
CA ILE A 419 13.38 1.55 1.34
C ILE A 419 11.88 1.47 1.07
N VAL A 420 11.30 0.31 1.35
CA VAL A 420 9.87 0.08 1.33
C VAL A 420 9.38 -0.02 2.78
N VAL A 421 8.37 0.77 3.14
CA VAL A 421 7.67 0.65 4.42
C VAL A 421 6.19 0.40 4.14
N HIS A 422 5.68 -0.74 4.59
CA HIS A 422 4.31 -1.17 4.39
C HIS A 422 3.60 -1.35 5.72
N MET A 423 2.50 -0.61 5.92
CA MET A 423 1.59 -0.81 7.06
C MET A 423 0.36 -1.59 6.60
N VAL A 424 0.01 -2.65 7.32
CA VAL A 424 -1.22 -3.42 7.13
C VAL A 424 -2.08 -3.30 8.37
N SER A 425 -3.31 -2.82 8.21
CA SER A 425 -4.25 -2.63 9.32
C SER A 425 -5.70 -2.67 8.84
N VAL A 426 -6.61 -3.13 9.70
CA VAL A 426 -8.07 -3.07 9.43
C VAL A 426 -8.55 -1.63 9.28
N TRP A 427 -7.91 -0.71 9.98
CA TRP A 427 -8.12 0.72 9.87
C TRP A 427 -6.73 1.35 9.81
N VAL A 428 -6.41 2.10 8.76
CA VAL A 428 -5.16 2.87 8.69
C VAL A 428 -5.49 4.29 9.11
N PRO A 429 -4.74 4.91 10.04
CA PRO A 429 -5.04 6.25 10.49
C PRO A 429 -4.44 7.24 9.49
N PHE A 430 -5.22 7.65 8.49
CA PHE A 430 -4.78 8.66 7.53
C PHE A 430 -4.90 10.08 8.09
N THR A 431 -4.04 10.99 7.65
CA THR A 431 -4.10 12.42 7.98
C THR A 431 -5.24 13.15 7.27
N SER A 432 -5.72 12.60 6.15
CA SER A 432 -6.80 13.15 5.32
C SER A 432 -7.57 12.05 4.59
N GLU A 433 -8.75 12.39 4.08
CA GLU A 433 -9.61 11.45 3.31
C GLU A 433 -9.02 11.04 1.95
N ALA A 434 -8.04 11.79 1.45
CA ALA A 434 -7.29 11.43 0.23
C ALA A 434 -6.32 10.25 0.43
N LYS A 435 -6.11 9.81 1.68
CA LYS A 435 -5.26 8.67 2.07
C LYS A 435 -3.82 8.79 1.52
N GLU A 436 -3.14 9.88 1.84
CA GLU A 436 -1.79 10.18 1.32
C GLU A 436 -0.68 9.97 2.35
N ALA A 437 -1.01 10.09 3.65
CA ALA A 437 -0.05 9.93 4.72
C ALA A 437 -0.69 9.25 5.93
N ILE A 438 0.09 8.35 6.55
CA ILE A 438 -0.20 7.75 7.86
C ILE A 438 0.11 8.78 8.94
N ALA A 439 -0.83 8.98 9.86
CA ALA A 439 -0.74 9.88 10.99
C ALA A 439 0.25 9.40 12.06
N HIS A 440 0.73 10.36 12.86
CA HIS A 440 1.78 10.17 13.86
C HIS A 440 1.21 9.59 15.16
N TYR A 441 1.31 8.28 15.34
CA TYR A 441 1.04 7.59 16.60
C TYR A 441 2.32 6.95 17.11
N GLU A 442 2.59 7.08 18.42
CA GLU A 442 3.82 6.59 19.03
C GLU A 442 4.00 5.07 18.83
N GLU A 443 2.93 4.29 18.97
CA GLU A 443 2.95 2.84 18.80
C GLU A 443 3.32 2.44 17.36
N ILE A 444 2.81 3.19 16.38
CA ILE A 444 3.08 2.95 14.95
C ILE A 444 4.52 3.31 14.61
N ILE A 445 4.98 4.51 15.00
CA ILE A 445 6.35 4.98 14.72
C ILE A 445 7.37 4.06 15.38
N LYS A 446 7.13 3.65 16.63
CA LYS A 446 7.98 2.72 17.36
C LYS A 446 8.12 1.40 16.61
N GLU A 447 7.02 0.79 16.16
CA GLU A 447 7.08 -0.50 15.46
C GLU A 447 7.73 -0.36 14.06
N MET A 448 7.48 0.74 13.35
CA MET A 448 8.17 1.07 12.09
C MET A 448 9.68 1.18 12.29
N LYS A 449 10.12 1.87 13.35
CA LYS A 449 11.54 2.02 13.68
C LYS A 449 12.19 0.68 14.02
N LEU A 450 11.51 -0.19 14.77
CA LEU A 450 12.03 -1.53 15.09
C LEU A 450 12.20 -2.38 13.82
N ALA A 451 11.23 -2.33 12.89
CA ALA A 451 11.32 -3.02 11.61
C ALA A 451 12.49 -2.50 10.76
N LEU A 452 12.64 -1.17 10.65
CA LEU A 452 13.73 -0.52 9.92
C LEU A 452 15.10 -0.86 10.51
N GLN A 453 15.23 -0.88 11.83
CA GLN A 453 16.47 -1.27 12.50
C GLN A 453 16.83 -2.74 12.25
N GLU A 454 15.83 -3.63 12.18
CA GLU A 454 16.03 -5.04 11.90
C GLU A 454 16.55 -5.27 10.47
N ALA A 455 15.89 -4.66 9.48
CA ALA A 455 16.35 -4.69 8.09
C ALA A 455 17.71 -3.99 7.93
N GLY A 456 17.92 -2.85 8.60
CA GLY A 456 19.17 -2.10 8.61
C GLY A 456 20.35 -2.88 9.19
N ARG A 457 20.13 -3.71 10.22
CA ARG A 457 21.17 -4.62 10.75
C ARG A 457 21.62 -5.65 9.71
N GLN A 458 20.67 -6.23 8.97
CA GLN A 458 20.97 -7.21 7.92
C GLN A 458 21.78 -6.58 6.79
N MET A 459 21.34 -5.41 6.30
CA MET A 459 22.05 -4.64 5.29
C MET A 459 23.44 -4.18 5.77
N GLY A 460 23.55 -3.65 6.99
CA GLY A 460 24.83 -3.23 7.54
C GLY A 460 25.83 -4.38 7.68
N SER A 461 25.34 -5.61 7.92
CA SER A 461 26.19 -6.80 7.89
C SER A 461 26.69 -7.12 6.49
N TYR A 462 25.86 -6.94 5.45
CA TYR A 462 26.28 -7.08 4.06
C TYR A 462 27.35 -6.04 3.69
N ILE A 463 27.09 -4.75 3.94
CA ILE A 463 28.01 -3.66 3.62
C ILE A 463 29.38 -3.88 4.27
N ARG A 464 29.42 -4.23 5.57
CA ARG A 464 30.68 -4.49 6.28
C ARG A 464 31.46 -5.65 5.65
N LYS A 465 30.78 -6.74 5.26
CA LYS A 465 31.42 -7.87 4.58
C LYS A 465 31.97 -7.47 3.21
N THR A 466 31.22 -6.70 2.42
CA THR A 466 31.65 -6.22 1.11
C THR A 466 32.83 -5.27 1.19
N VAL A 467 32.83 -4.34 2.16
CA VAL A 467 33.96 -3.44 2.41
C VAL A 467 35.19 -4.22 2.83
N HIS A 468 35.05 -5.16 3.78
CA HIS A 468 36.16 -6.03 4.19
C HIS A 468 36.73 -6.84 3.02
N ALA A 469 35.88 -7.44 2.20
CA ALA A 469 36.31 -8.19 1.01
C ALA A 469 37.08 -7.29 0.02
N ARG A 470 36.61 -6.06 -0.20
CA ARG A 470 37.31 -5.08 -1.05
C ARG A 470 38.68 -4.71 -0.49
N GLU A 471 38.79 -4.46 0.82
CA GLU A 471 40.06 -4.17 1.46
C GLU A 471 41.05 -5.35 1.34
N GLN A 472 40.57 -6.59 1.46
CA GLN A 472 41.42 -7.77 1.24
C GLN A 472 41.86 -7.89 -0.22
N GLN A 473 40.98 -7.63 -1.18
CA GLN A 473 41.32 -7.64 -2.60
C GLN A 473 42.35 -6.55 -2.94
N GLU A 474 42.19 -5.34 -2.39
CA GLU A 474 43.16 -4.25 -2.56
C GLU A 474 44.54 -4.62 -1.99
N LYS A 475 44.60 -5.30 -0.84
CA LYS A 475 45.86 -5.84 -0.30
C LYS A 475 46.48 -6.89 -1.21
N ILE A 476 45.69 -7.83 -1.76
CA ILE A 476 46.18 -8.83 -2.70
C ILE A 476 46.79 -8.15 -3.93
N ASN A 477 46.08 -7.19 -4.52
CA ASN A 477 46.56 -6.43 -5.67
C ASN A 477 47.85 -5.65 -5.35
N LEU A 478 47.95 -5.11 -4.14
CA LEU A 478 49.13 -4.41 -3.65
C LEU A 478 50.33 -5.37 -3.53
N PHE A 479 50.14 -6.55 -2.96
CA PHE A 479 51.18 -7.58 -2.89
C PHE A 479 51.65 -7.99 -4.29
N GLU A 480 50.73 -8.27 -5.21
CA GLU A 480 51.07 -8.62 -6.60
C GLU A 480 51.89 -7.53 -7.30
N LYS A 481 51.58 -6.25 -7.04
CA LYS A 481 52.32 -5.11 -7.58
C LYS A 481 53.73 -4.96 -7.00
N TYR A 482 53.93 -5.25 -5.70
CA TYR A 482 55.23 -5.09 -5.03
C TYR A 482 56.15 -6.31 -5.11
N ILE A 483 55.62 -7.51 -5.39
CA ILE A 483 56.44 -8.73 -5.51
C ILE A 483 57.60 -8.55 -6.50
N PRO A 484 57.41 -8.02 -7.73
CA PRO A 484 58.50 -7.83 -8.69
C PRO A 484 59.58 -6.85 -8.21
N GLU A 485 59.19 -5.76 -7.55
CA GLU A 485 60.10 -4.76 -6.96
C GLU A 485 60.95 -5.36 -5.83
N LEU A 486 60.31 -6.17 -4.97
CA LEU A 486 60.97 -6.83 -3.86
C LEU A 486 61.97 -7.88 -4.37
N VAL A 487 61.57 -8.68 -5.37
CA VAL A 487 62.45 -9.67 -6.03
C VAL A 487 63.65 -8.98 -6.69
N ASN A 488 63.46 -7.83 -7.34
CA ASN A 488 64.57 -7.06 -7.92
C ASN A 488 65.53 -6.57 -6.83
N SER A 489 65.02 -6.04 -5.72
CA SER A 489 65.85 -5.54 -4.61
C SER A 489 66.61 -6.68 -3.92
N LEU A 490 65.95 -7.82 -3.68
CA LEU A 490 66.56 -9.01 -3.10
C LEU A 490 67.63 -9.60 -4.02
N HIS A 491 67.39 -9.64 -5.32
CA HIS A 491 68.37 -10.07 -6.32
C HIS A 491 69.64 -9.21 -6.28
N VAL A 492 69.50 -7.88 -6.21
CA VAL A 492 70.64 -6.96 -6.11
C VAL A 492 71.43 -7.16 -4.81
N LEU A 493 70.75 -7.42 -3.69
CA LEU A 493 71.39 -7.55 -2.38
C LEU A 493 72.06 -8.92 -2.15
N THR A 494 71.46 -10.00 -2.66
CA THR A 494 71.87 -11.38 -2.35
C THR A 494 72.63 -12.06 -3.50
N GLY A 495 72.45 -11.57 -4.74
CA GLY A 495 73.01 -12.20 -5.95
C GLY A 495 72.27 -13.46 -6.40
N GLU A 496 71.20 -13.89 -5.73
CA GLU A 496 70.42 -15.08 -6.11
C GLU A 496 69.55 -14.85 -7.35
N LYS A 497 69.27 -15.90 -8.12
CA LYS A 497 68.45 -15.79 -9.35
C LYS A 497 67.02 -15.29 -9.02
N LYS A 498 66.56 -14.29 -9.78
CA LYS A 498 65.22 -13.69 -9.66
C LYS A 498 64.09 -14.73 -9.70
N GLU A 499 64.23 -15.76 -10.53
CA GLU A 499 63.23 -16.82 -10.71
C GLU A 499 63.02 -17.64 -9.43
N LEU A 500 64.10 -17.99 -8.72
CA LEU A 500 64.04 -18.73 -7.45
C LEU A 500 63.44 -17.88 -6.33
N LEU A 501 63.87 -16.61 -6.22
CA LEU A 501 63.34 -15.66 -5.24
C LEU A 501 61.84 -15.40 -5.46
N GLN A 502 61.40 -15.30 -6.71
CA GLN A 502 59.99 -15.11 -7.05
C GLN A 502 59.15 -16.35 -6.73
N GLU A 503 59.66 -17.56 -6.98
CA GLU A 503 58.97 -18.80 -6.61
C GLU A 503 58.86 -18.98 -5.08
N GLU A 504 59.89 -18.66 -4.31
CA GLU A 504 59.84 -18.75 -2.85
C GLU A 504 58.90 -17.72 -2.23
N LEU A 505 58.98 -16.46 -2.67
CA LEU A 505 58.07 -15.41 -2.20
C LEU A 505 56.62 -15.72 -2.56
N SER A 506 56.37 -16.18 -3.78
CA SER A 506 55.03 -16.55 -4.20
C SER A 506 54.53 -17.82 -3.48
N LYS A 507 55.38 -18.78 -3.12
CA LYS A 507 55.00 -19.92 -2.25
C LYS A 507 54.63 -19.48 -0.83
N SER A 508 55.41 -18.57 -0.24
CA SER A 508 55.12 -18.04 1.10
C SER A 508 53.82 -17.23 1.12
N LEU A 509 53.63 -16.37 0.12
CA LEU A 509 52.44 -15.54 -0.02
C LEU A 509 51.20 -16.31 -0.44
N LYS A 510 51.33 -17.43 -1.17
CA LYS A 510 50.19 -18.28 -1.57
C LYS A 510 49.33 -18.74 -0.39
N LYS A 511 49.91 -18.95 0.80
CA LYS A 511 49.13 -19.34 1.98
C LYS A 511 48.27 -18.19 2.49
N ASN A 512 48.86 -17.01 2.68
CA ASN A 512 48.14 -15.80 3.11
C ASN A 512 47.13 -15.32 2.06
N ILE A 513 47.50 -15.35 0.77
CA ILE A 513 46.61 -15.00 -0.34
C ILE A 513 45.43 -15.97 -0.42
N LYS A 514 45.64 -17.28 -0.15
CA LYS A 514 44.55 -18.26 -0.16
C LYS A 514 43.55 -18.03 0.98
N ASP A 515 44.01 -17.67 2.17
CA ASP A 515 43.14 -17.33 3.30
C ASP A 515 42.35 -16.05 3.01
N LEU A 516 43.00 -15.03 2.46
CA LEU A 516 42.36 -13.78 2.03
C LEU A 516 41.34 -14.01 0.90
N LEU A 517 41.66 -14.84 -0.09
CA LEU A 517 40.74 -15.22 -1.18
C LEU A 517 39.55 -16.03 -0.68
N ALA A 518 39.73 -16.84 0.38
CA ALA A 518 38.63 -17.57 0.99
C ALA A 518 37.64 -16.61 1.67
N GLU A 519 38.12 -15.57 2.35
CA GLU A 519 37.27 -14.52 2.94
C GLU A 519 36.54 -13.69 1.88
N VAL A 520 37.21 -13.35 0.77
CA VAL A 520 36.56 -12.66 -0.37
C VAL A 520 35.46 -13.53 -0.97
N LYS A 521 35.74 -14.82 -1.19
CA LYS A 521 34.75 -15.78 -1.71
C LYS A 521 33.60 -16.05 -0.75
N ASP A 522 33.81 -15.99 0.57
CA ASP A 522 32.73 -16.13 1.56
C ASP A 522 31.82 -14.89 1.58
N ALA A 523 32.40 -13.69 1.41
CA ALA A 523 31.62 -12.47 1.25
C ALA A 523 30.79 -12.49 -0.05
N GLU A 524 31.38 -12.95 -1.17
CA GLU A 524 30.68 -13.14 -2.45
C GLU A 524 29.62 -14.25 -2.40
N ASN A 525 29.88 -15.35 -1.67
CA ASN A 525 28.96 -16.50 -1.55
C ASN A 525 27.99 -16.41 -0.39
N THR A 526 27.98 -15.31 0.39
CA THR A 526 26.98 -15.13 1.44
C THR A 526 25.60 -15.02 0.77
N LYS A 527 24.96 -16.18 0.59
CA LYS A 527 23.57 -16.29 0.15
C LYS A 527 22.73 -15.62 1.23
N ILE A 528 22.32 -14.42 0.89
CA ILE A 528 21.36 -13.59 1.59
C ILE A 528 20.13 -14.46 1.88
N LYS A 529 19.62 -14.43 3.12
CA LYS A 529 18.36 -15.11 3.48
C LYS A 529 17.24 -14.55 2.59
N GLY A 530 16.86 -15.36 1.62
CA GLY A 530 15.82 -15.09 0.64
C GLY A 530 16.07 -16.06 -0.51
N LYS A 531 15.35 -17.19 -0.53
CA LYS A 531 15.50 -18.24 -1.55
C LYS A 531 15.68 -17.58 -2.92
N ASN A 532 16.76 -17.92 -3.62
CA ASN A 532 16.87 -17.70 -5.05
C ASN A 532 15.74 -18.50 -5.70
N VAL A 533 14.59 -17.86 -5.91
CA VAL A 533 13.63 -18.33 -6.90
C VAL A 533 14.24 -17.94 -8.23
N VAL A 534 14.69 -18.96 -8.95
CA VAL A 534 15.12 -18.87 -10.34
C VAL A 534 14.02 -18.11 -11.08
N LEU A 535 14.36 -16.95 -11.65
CA LEU A 535 13.53 -16.32 -12.66
C LEU A 535 13.49 -17.31 -13.82
N ALA A 536 12.32 -17.88 -14.10
CA ALA A 536 12.07 -18.50 -15.39
C ALA A 536 12.39 -17.46 -16.47
N ASP A 537 13.10 -17.91 -17.49
CA ASP A 537 13.82 -17.12 -18.47
C ASP A 537 13.08 -15.88 -18.95
N LYS A 538 13.77 -14.74 -18.93
CA LYS A 538 13.43 -13.61 -19.80
C LYS A 538 13.69 -14.07 -21.25
N GLN A 539 12.66 -14.52 -21.96
CA GLN A 539 12.63 -14.51 -23.42
C GLN A 539 11.20 -14.77 -23.94
N GLN A 540 10.59 -13.74 -24.53
CA GLN A 540 10.26 -13.73 -25.96
C GLN A 540 9.57 -12.39 -26.30
N THR A 541 10.28 -11.60 -27.11
CA THR A 541 9.67 -10.68 -28.06
C THR A 541 8.57 -11.42 -28.81
N LEU A 542 7.35 -10.89 -28.75
CA LEU A 542 6.27 -11.34 -29.63
C LEU A 542 6.64 -10.93 -31.05
N ASP A 543 6.80 -11.93 -31.90
CA ASP A 543 6.85 -11.78 -33.35
C ASP A 543 5.55 -11.08 -33.80
N ILE A 544 5.73 -9.98 -34.52
CA ILE A 544 4.67 -9.34 -35.29
C ILE A 544 4.52 -10.22 -36.53
N GLU A 545 3.40 -10.91 -36.65
CA GLU A 545 3.02 -11.54 -37.91
C GLU A 545 2.81 -10.41 -38.94
N ASP A 546 3.66 -10.44 -39.97
CA ASP A 546 3.50 -9.67 -41.18
C ASP A 546 2.17 -10.04 -41.85
N GLU A 547 1.28 -9.06 -41.99
CA GLU A 547 0.20 -9.09 -42.97
C GLU A 547 0.81 -9.02 -44.37
N ASP A 548 0.97 -10.17 -45.02
CA ASP A 548 1.14 -10.26 -46.47
C ASP A 548 -0.07 -10.98 -47.10
N GLY A 549 -0.87 -10.20 -47.82
CA GLY A 549 -1.48 -10.59 -49.10
C GLY A 549 -2.55 -11.69 -49.10
N GLY A 550 -3.82 -11.29 -49.12
CA GLY A 550 -4.96 -12.10 -49.53
C GLY A 550 -6.23 -11.28 -49.72
#